data_AF-A0A349P029-F1
#
_entry.id   AF-A0A349P029-F1
#
_cell.length_a   1.000
_cell.length_b   1.000
_cell.length_c   1.000
_cell.angle_alpha   90.00
_cell.angle_beta   90.00
_cell.angle_gamma   90.00
#
_symmetry.space_group_name_H-M   'P 1'
#
loop_
_entity.id
_entity.type
_entity.pdbx_description
1 polymer ?
#
loop_
_entity_poly.entity_id
_entity_poly.type
_entity_poly.pdbx_seq_one_letter_code
_entity_poly.pdbx_strand_id
1 'polypeptide(L)' 'MGSMEQGMGGNIEALQRARNMAQIELAQESGQDLITWIGEHANDFGELVAEKPALLERLAQDDTHAEALEEVKKEIYH' A
#
# COMPACT_ATOMS: atom_id res chain seq x y z
N MET A 1 20.84 -18.11 21.09
CA MET A 1 20.44 -17.22 19.99
C MET A 1 19.04 -17.64 19.57
N GLY A 2 18.06 -16.73 19.52
CA GLY A 2 16.73 -17.09 19.03
C GLY A 2 15.60 -16.30 19.70
N SER A 3 15.62 -14.96 19.62
CA SER A 3 14.47 -14.14 20.00
C SER A 3 14.37 -12.82 19.23
N MET A 4 15.08 -12.69 18.10
CA MET A 4 15.05 -11.47 17.27
C MET A 4 14.29 -11.64 15.95
N GLU A 5 13.79 -12.83 15.61
CA GLU A 5 13.16 -13.09 14.31
C GLU A 5 11.63 -12.91 14.32
N GLN A 6 10.98 -12.85 15.50
CA GLN A 6 9.51 -12.83 15.59
C GLN A 6 8.88 -11.42 15.54
N GLY A 7 9.67 -10.36 15.77
CA GLY A 7 9.16 -8.98 15.76
C GLY A 7 9.15 -8.32 14.37
N MET A 8 10.05 -8.73 13.47
CA MET A 8 10.13 -8.15 12.11
C MET A 8 9.19 -8.81 11.11
N GLY A 9 8.93 -10.12 11.23
CA GLY A 9 8.08 -10.87 10.30
C GLY A 9 6.63 -10.38 10.28
N GLY A 10 6.03 -10.18 11.46
CA GLY A 10 4.64 -9.74 11.57
C GLY A 10 4.39 -8.32 11.02
N ASN A 11 5.38 -7.43 11.11
CA ASN A 11 5.27 -6.09 10.54
C ASN A 11 5.33 -6.14 9.00
N ILE A 12 6.22 -6.98 8.44
CA ILE A 12 6.32 -7.16 6.98
C ILE A 12 5.03 -7.73 6.40
N GLU A 13 4.41 -8.69 7.07
CA GLU A 13 3.12 -9.26 6.65
C GLU A 13 1.98 -8.23 6.70
N ALA A 14 1.91 -7.41 7.75
CA ALA A 14 0.93 -6.33 7.86
C ALA A 14 1.08 -5.29 6.74
N LEU A 15 2.32 -4.88 6.45
CA LEU A 15 2.62 -3.93 5.39
C LEU A 15 2.32 -4.50 4.00
N GLN A 16 2.65 -5.78 3.74
CA GLN A 16 2.27 -6.44 2.49
C GLN A 16 0.75 -6.53 2.34
N ARG A 17 0.03 -6.80 3.43
CA ARG A 17 -1.44 -6.82 3.42
C ARG A 17 -2.02 -5.44 3.12
N ALA A 18 -1.52 -4.41 3.78
CA ALA A 18 -1.93 -3.01 3.56
C ALA A 18 -1.72 -2.59 2.11
N ARG A 19 -0.56 -2.93 1.53
CA ARG A 19 -0.28 -2.74 0.11
C ARG A 19 -1.33 -3.41 -0.77
N ASN A 20 -1.59 -4.70 -0.55
CA ASN A 20 -2.56 -5.44 -1.38
C ASN A 20 -3.97 -4.85 -1.27
N MET A 21 -4.43 -4.49 -0.06
CA MET A 21 -5.75 -3.88 0.13
C MET A 21 -5.84 -2.53 -0.60
N ALA A 22 -4.85 -1.65 -0.42
CA ALA A 22 -4.80 -0.37 -1.11
C ALA A 22 -4.86 -0.54 -2.64
N GLN A 23 -4.09 -1.47 -3.22
CA GLN A 23 -4.12 -1.72 -4.66
C GLN A 23 -5.50 -2.23 -5.15
N ILE A 24 -6.17 -3.08 -4.35
CA ILE A 24 -7.53 -3.55 -4.65
C ILE A 24 -8.53 -2.40 -4.62
N GLU A 25 -8.47 -1.55 -3.60
CA GLU A 25 -9.39 -0.43 -3.43
C GLU A 25 -9.20 0.61 -4.54
N LEU A 26 -7.96 0.95 -4.88
CA LEU A 26 -7.64 1.88 -5.96
C LEU A 26 -8.13 1.38 -7.32
N ALA A 27 -7.96 0.07 -7.59
CA ALA A 27 -8.49 -0.56 -8.80
C ALA A 27 -10.03 -0.46 -8.85
N GLN A 28 -10.71 -0.81 -7.75
CA GLN A 28 -12.17 -0.76 -7.64
C GLN A 28 -12.71 0.67 -7.81
N GLU A 29 -12.09 1.66 -7.16
CA GLU A 29 -12.50 3.07 -7.27
C GLU A 29 -12.31 3.63 -8.68
N SER A 30 -11.32 3.13 -9.42
CA SER A 30 -11.07 3.52 -10.82
C SER A 30 -11.98 2.78 -11.80
N GLY A 31 -12.78 1.82 -11.34
CA GLY A 31 -13.58 0.95 -12.20
C GLY A 31 -12.74 -0.02 -13.03
N GLN A 32 -11.50 -0.28 -12.63
CA GLN A 32 -10.56 -1.16 -13.31
C GLN A 32 -10.46 -2.52 -12.61
N ASP A 33 -10.11 -3.55 -13.37
CA ASP A 33 -9.66 -4.81 -12.77
C ASP A 33 -8.27 -4.63 -12.12
N LEU A 34 -8.02 -5.38 -11.05
CA LEU A 34 -6.76 -5.32 -10.30
C LEU A 34 -5.53 -5.53 -11.18
N ILE A 35 -5.58 -6.46 -12.14
CA ILE A 35 -4.43 -6.74 -13.02
C ILE A 35 -4.14 -5.55 -13.93
N THR A 36 -5.19 -4.87 -14.41
CA THR A 36 -5.04 -3.68 -15.25
C THR A 36 -4.41 -2.55 -14.43
N TRP A 37 -4.96 -2.27 -13.25
CA TRP A 37 -4.43 -1.24 -12.36
C TRP A 37 -2.97 -1.50 -11.96
N ILE A 38 -2.63 -2.75 -11.61
CA ILE A 38 -1.24 -3.14 -11.30
C ILE A 38 -0.34 -2.91 -12.52
N GLY A 39 -0.79 -3.27 -13.72
CA GLY A 39 -0.01 -3.10 -14.94
C GLY A 39 0.30 -1.63 -15.25
N GLU A 40 -0.63 -0.72 -14.92
CA GLU A 40 -0.49 0.71 -15.21
C GLU A 40 0.20 1.49 -14.07
N HIS A 41 -0.03 1.12 -12.81
CA HIS A 41 0.30 1.96 -11.66
C HIS A 41 1.16 1.28 -10.58
N ALA A 42 1.46 -0.01 -10.68
CA ALA A 42 2.24 -0.67 -9.61
C ALA A 42 3.68 -0.18 -9.52
N ASN A 43 4.23 0.34 -10.62
CA ASN A 43 5.54 0.98 -10.62
C ASN A 43 5.49 2.29 -9.82
N ASP A 44 4.59 3.21 -10.18
CA ASP A 44 4.40 4.49 -9.49
C ASP A 44 4.03 4.30 -8.02
N PHE A 45 3.13 3.36 -7.70
CA PHE A 45 2.82 3.01 -6.32
C PHE A 45 4.05 2.48 -5.57
N GLY A 46 4.87 1.66 -6.24
CA GLY A 46 6.11 1.12 -5.67
C GLY A 46 7.16 2.21 -5.40
N GLU A 47 7.32 3.16 -6.32
CA GLU A 47 8.20 4.31 -6.17
C GLU A 47 7.70 5.23 -5.04
N LEU A 48 6.40 5.54 -5.02
CA LEU A 48 5.78 6.36 -3.99
C LEU A 48 6.00 5.77 -2.58
N VAL A 49 5.82 4.46 -2.42
CA VAL A 49 6.06 3.78 -1.13
C VAL A 49 7.55 3.74 -0.79
N ALA A 50 8.44 3.66 -1.78
CA ALA A 50 9.89 3.72 -1.56
C ALA A 50 10.34 5.13 -1.11
N GLU A 51 9.75 6.18 -1.67
CA GLU A 51 10.00 7.58 -1.28
C GLU A 51 9.35 7.93 0.07
N LYS A 52 8.15 7.40 0.33
CA LYS A 52 7.34 7.67 1.53
C LYS A 52 6.99 6.35 2.24
N PRO A 53 7.93 5.67 2.92
CA PRO A 53 7.66 4.39 3.57
C PRO A 53 6.56 4.47 4.65
N ALA A 54 6.43 5.62 5.31
CA ALA A 54 5.37 5.88 6.29
C ALA A 54 3.95 5.85 5.69
N LEU A 55 3.82 6.02 4.37
CA LEU A 55 2.53 5.88 3.67
C LEU A 55 1.99 4.46 3.80
N LEU A 56 2.87 3.45 3.68
CA LEU A 56 2.46 2.06 3.80
C LEU A 56 2.10 1.69 5.25
N GLU A 57 2.79 2.27 6.22
CA GLU A 57 2.43 2.14 7.64
C GLU A 57 1.06 2.76 7.93
N ARG A 58 0.74 3.91 7.33
CA ARG A 58 -0.57 4.57 7.47
C ARG A 58 -1.69 3.82 6.75
N LEU A 59 -1.41 3.22 5.60
CA LEU A 59 -2.34 2.30 4.91
C LEU A 59 -2.62 1.05 5.76
N ALA A 60 -1.71 0.65 6.64
CA ALA A 60 -1.90 -0.50 7.53
C ALA A 60 -2.73 -0.19 8.78
N GLN A 61 -2.96 1.10 9.09
CA GLN A 61 -3.74 1.54 10.25
C GLN A 61 -5.14 1.97 9.83
N ASP A 62 -6.17 1.41 10.46
CA ASP A 62 -7.59 1.68 10.16
C ASP A 62 -7.92 3.19 10.24
N ASP A 63 -7.45 3.87 11.28
CA ASP A 63 -7.70 5.30 11.52
C ASP A 63 -7.12 6.22 10.44
N THR A 64 -6.02 5.82 9.79
CA THR A 64 -5.33 6.63 8.77
C THR A 64 -5.43 6.05 7.37
N HIS A 65 -6.10 4.91 7.20
CA HIS A 65 -6.15 4.19 5.94
C HIS A 65 -6.75 5.04 4.82
N ALA A 66 -7.94 5.61 5.07
CA ALA A 66 -8.66 6.40 4.07
C ALA A 66 -7.87 7.64 3.63
N GLU A 67 -7.27 8.37 4.57
CA GLU A 67 -6.45 9.55 4.27
C GLU A 67 -5.19 9.18 3.46
N ALA A 68 -4.51 8.09 3.85
CA ALA A 68 -3.34 7.61 3.12
C ALA A 68 -3.71 7.10 1.72
N LEU A 69 -4.87 6.47 1.55
CA LEU A 69 -5.40 6.05 0.25
C LEU A 69 -5.68 7.27 -0.64
N GLU A 70 -6.31 8.33 -0.11
CA GLU A 70 -6.52 9.59 -0.84
C GLU A 70 -5.21 10.26 -1.26
N GLU A 71 -4.17 10.20 -0.43
CA GLU A 71 -2.84 10.68 -0.80
C GLU A 71 -2.24 9.86 -1.95
N VAL A 72 -2.31 8.53 -1.89
CA VAL A 72 -1.87 7.66 -2.99
C VAL A 72 -2.58 8.03 -4.29
N LYS A 73 -3.90 8.24 -4.24
CA LYS A 73 -4.71 8.60 -5.43
C LYS A 73 -4.23 9.91 -6.05
N LYS A 74 -3.97 10.93 -5.23
CA LYS A 74 -3.46 12.22 -5.72
C LYS A 74 -2.12 12.04 -6.43
N GLU A 75 -1.24 11.19 -5.93
CA GLU A 75 0.07 11.02 -6.56
C GLU A 75 0.01 10.18 -7.84
N ILE A 76 -0.87 9.16 -7.90
CA ILE A 76 -0.93 8.21 -9.03
C ILE A 76 -1.76 8.71 -10.21
N TYR A 77 -2.84 9.45 -9.99
CA TYR A 77 -3.77 9.89 -11.05
C TYR A 77 -3.53 11.34 -11.50
N HIS A 78 -2.33 11.86 -11.26
CA HIS A 78 -1.99 13.27 -11.53
C HIS A 78 -1.53 13.53 -12.97
#